data_AF-A0A1V5JCW2-F1
#
_entry.id   AF-A0A1V5JCW2-F1
#
_cell.length_a   1.000
_cell.length_b   1.000
_cell.length_c   1.000
_cell.angle_alpha   90.00
_cell.angle_beta   90.00
_cell.angle_gamma   90.00
#
_symmetry.space_group_name_H-M   'P 1'
#
loop_
_entity.id
_entity.type
_entity.pdbx_description
1 polymer ?
#
loop_
_entity_poly.entity_id
_entity_poly.type
_entity_poly.pdbx_seq_one_letter_code
_entity_poly.pdbx_strand_id
1 'polypeptide(L)'
;MKTLLFTMIAGLLVGCAGCHTNRPPEHMMIEMAYFKCDKCKSLEGGIYRKGPFKSLHSAQAKQCVHEWQRIDKKEFKSLATEWQDVDWSGEIPFWSTE
;
A
#
# COMPACT_ATOMS: atom_id res chain seq x y z
N MET A 1 -4.08 -54.15 -13.50
CA MET A 1 -3.09 -53.05 -13.55
C MET A 1 -3.25 -52.36 -14.88
N LYS A 2 -3.72 -51.10 -14.89
CA LYS A 2 -3.84 -50.28 -16.11
C LYS A 2 -3.12 -48.97 -15.84
N THR A 3 -1.92 -48.86 -16.39
CA THR A 3 -1.11 -47.64 -16.44
C THR A 3 -1.77 -46.68 -17.42
N LEU A 4 -2.37 -45.61 -16.91
CA LEU A 4 -2.83 -44.49 -17.72
C LEU A 4 -1.89 -43.31 -17.48
N LEU A 5 -0.97 -43.13 -18.43
CA LEU A 5 -0.27 -41.88 -18.66
C LEU A 5 -1.31 -40.79 -18.96
N PHE A 6 -1.41 -39.79 -18.10
CA PHE A 6 -2.13 -38.55 -18.41
C PHE A 6 -1.15 -37.37 -18.31
N THR A 7 -0.66 -37.03 -19.51
CA THR A 7 -0.33 -35.71 -20.03
C THR A 7 -0.12 -34.57 -19.03
N MET A 8 1.13 -34.07 -19.01
CA MET A 8 1.46 -32.70 -18.61
C MET A 8 0.52 -31.70 -19.29
N ILE A 9 -0.11 -30.83 -18.51
CA ILE A 9 -0.53 -29.51 -18.96
C ILE A 9 0.05 -28.52 -17.96
N ALA A 10 1.23 -27.99 -18.31
CA ALA A 10 1.79 -26.83 -17.65
C ALA A 10 0.87 -25.63 -17.98
N GLY A 11 -0.03 -25.32 -17.06
CA GLY A 11 -0.87 -24.12 -17.10
C GLY A 11 -0.02 -22.89 -16.88
N LEU A 12 0.63 -22.42 -17.93
CA LEU A 12 1.35 -21.16 -18.00
C LEU A 12 0.33 -20.01 -18.00
N LEU A 13 -0.25 -19.69 -16.84
CA LEU A 13 -1.03 -18.46 -16.66
C LEU A 13 -0.06 -17.29 -16.48
N VAL A 14 0.52 -16.83 -17.59
CA VAL A 14 1.15 -15.51 -17.68
C VAL A 14 0.02 -14.48 -17.71
N GLY A 15 -0.49 -14.15 -16.51
CA GLY A 15 -1.27 -12.94 -16.32
C GLY A 15 -0.34 -11.74 -16.25
N CYS A 16 0.04 -11.19 -17.41
CA CYS A 16 0.63 -9.85 -17.48
C CYS A 16 -0.47 -8.82 -17.16
N ALA A 17 -0.75 -8.60 -15.87
CA ALA A 17 -1.46 -7.41 -15.43
C ALA A 17 -0.54 -6.20 -15.65
N GLY A 18 -1.04 -5.21 -16.39
CA GLY A 18 -0.28 -4.14 -17.03
C GLY A 18 0.86 -3.54 -16.21
N CYS A 19 2.00 -3.35 -16.86
CA CYS A 19 3.07 -2.49 -16.38
C CYS A 19 2.65 -1.01 -16.48
N HIS A 20 1.65 -0.60 -15.71
CA HIS A 20 1.59 0.78 -15.26
C HIS A 20 2.63 0.93 -14.17
N THR A 21 3.62 1.81 -14.35
CA THR A 21 4.40 2.31 -13.23
C THR A 21 3.43 3.05 -12.30
N ASN A 22 2.87 2.32 -11.34
CA ASN A 22 2.09 2.84 -10.23
C ASN A 22 3.07 3.51 -9.28
N ARG A 23 3.47 4.73 -9.65
CA ARG A 23 4.18 5.64 -8.75
C ARG A 23 3.28 5.92 -7.53
N PRO A 24 3.85 6.34 -6.39
CA PRO A 24 3.04 6.87 -5.30
C PRO A 24 2.04 7.92 -5.83
N PRO A 25 0.86 8.07 -5.19
CA PRO A 25 -0.19 8.97 -5.63
C PRO A 25 0.40 10.32 -6.03
N GLU A 26 0.01 10.87 -7.19
CA GLU A 26 0.54 12.16 -7.59
C GLU A 26 0.21 13.20 -6.51
N HIS A 27 1.25 13.78 -5.89
CA HIS A 27 1.13 14.84 -4.90
C HIS A 27 0.57 16.15 -5.50
N MET A 28 -0.08 16.12 -6.67
CA MET A 28 -0.67 17.27 -7.32
C MET A 28 -2.10 17.57 -6.86
N MET A 29 -2.78 16.62 -6.20
CA MET A 29 -4.13 16.82 -5.68
C MET A 29 -4.13 17.58 -4.35
N ILE A 30 -5.12 18.47 -4.16
CA ILE A 30 -5.43 19.07 -2.85
C ILE A 30 -6.60 18.29 -2.27
N GLU A 31 -6.33 17.11 -1.72
CA GLU A 31 -7.35 16.25 -1.12
C GLU A 31 -6.85 15.61 0.18
N MET A 32 -7.78 15.20 1.02
CA MET A 32 -7.50 14.27 2.12
C MET A 32 -7.67 12.85 1.59
N ALA A 33 -6.59 12.07 1.61
CA ALA A 33 -6.60 10.70 1.12
C ALA A 33 -5.56 9.85 1.83
N TYR A 34 -5.76 8.55 1.80
CA TYR A 34 -4.89 7.56 2.41
C TYR A 34 -4.74 6.39 1.47
N PHE A 35 -3.53 5.84 1.41
CA PHE A 35 -3.18 4.77 0.50
C PHE A 35 -2.25 3.78 1.18
N LYS A 36 -2.34 2.52 0.76
CA LYS A 36 -1.43 1.45 1.15
C LYS A 36 -0.81 0.79 -0.07
N CYS A 37 0.38 0.23 0.13
CA CYS A 37 0.96 -0.76 -0.75
C CYS A 37 1.26 -2.03 0.07
N ASP A 38 0.49 -3.09 -0.18
CA ASP A 38 0.62 -4.36 0.55
C ASP A 38 1.97 -5.05 0.32
N LYS A 39 2.54 -4.92 -0.89
CA LYS A 39 3.81 -5.55 -1.24
C LYS A 39 4.99 -4.94 -0.51
N CYS A 40 4.98 -3.62 -0.33
CA CYS A 40 6.05 -2.89 0.35
C CYS A 40 5.76 -2.63 1.82
N LYS A 41 4.54 -2.93 2.30
CA LYS A 41 4.06 -2.52 3.63
C LYS A 41 4.29 -1.03 3.87
N SER A 42 3.98 -0.24 2.84
CA SER A 42 4.14 1.22 2.83
C SER A 42 2.78 1.89 2.86
N LEU A 43 2.72 3.07 3.49
CA LEU A 43 1.51 3.86 3.65
C LEU A 43 1.80 5.33 3.33
N GLU A 44 0.87 5.99 2.66
CA GLU A 44 0.91 7.44 2.44
C GLU A 44 -0.47 8.05 2.66
N GLY A 45 -0.55 9.15 3.39
CA GLY A 45 -1.84 9.80 3.57
C GLY A 45 -1.84 11.02 4.45
N GLY A 46 -3.00 11.65 4.52
CA GLY A 46 -3.24 12.94 5.14
C GLY A 46 -3.76 13.94 4.11
N ILE A 47 -3.49 15.23 4.32
CA ILE A 47 -3.89 16.28 3.39
C ILE A 47 -2.76 16.51 2.39
N TYR A 48 -2.94 16.00 1.18
CA TYR A 48 -1.99 16.24 0.09
C TYR A 48 -1.85 17.75 -0.17
N ARG A 49 -0.62 18.19 -0.46
CA ARG A 49 -0.20 19.58 -0.71
C ARG A 49 -0.30 20.58 0.44
N LYS A 50 -1.16 20.37 1.44
CA LYS A 50 -1.31 21.30 2.58
C LYS A 50 -0.75 20.75 3.90
N GLY A 51 -0.73 19.43 4.06
CA GLY A 51 -0.47 18.78 5.33
C GLY A 51 -1.62 18.95 6.35
N PRO A 52 -1.61 18.20 7.45
CA PRO A 52 -0.61 17.21 7.85
C PRO A 52 -0.58 15.99 6.93
N PHE A 53 0.61 15.47 6.63
CA PHE A 53 0.84 14.34 5.72
C PHE A 53 1.89 13.42 6.33
N LYS A 54 1.69 12.11 6.22
CA LYS A 54 2.65 11.08 6.62
C LYS A 54 2.92 10.16 5.44
N SER A 55 4.21 9.93 5.21
CA SER A 55 4.71 8.89 4.32
C SER A 55 5.54 7.93 5.15
N LEU A 56 5.11 6.68 5.16
CA LEU A 56 5.55 5.61 6.03
C LEU A 56 6.03 4.47 5.14
N HIS A 57 7.32 4.43 4.84
CA HIS A 57 7.92 3.40 4.00
C HIS A 57 8.69 2.39 4.84
N SER A 58 8.55 1.10 4.52
CA SER A 58 9.41 0.08 5.11
C SER A 58 10.85 0.27 4.66
N ALA A 59 11.81 -0.20 5.46
CA ALA A 59 13.24 -0.11 5.15
C ALA A 59 13.62 -0.75 3.80
N GLN A 60 12.83 -1.71 3.34
CA GLN A 60 13.00 -2.45 2.09
C GLN A 60 12.42 -1.70 0.88
N ALA A 61 11.69 -0.60 1.08
CA ALA A 61 10.93 0.10 0.05
C ALA A 61 11.28 1.60 -0.04
N LYS A 62 12.58 1.93 -0.16
CA LYS A 62 13.03 3.32 -0.37
C LYS A 62 12.37 4.00 -1.58
N GLN A 63 11.96 3.22 -2.58
CA GLN A 63 11.16 3.66 -3.72
C GLN A 63 10.07 2.63 -4.01
N CYS A 64 8.84 2.90 -3.56
CA CYS A 64 7.70 2.06 -3.86
C CYS A 64 7.16 2.39 -5.27
N VAL A 65 7.20 1.42 -6.18
CA VAL A 65 6.67 1.53 -7.57
C VAL A 65 5.54 0.54 -7.85
N HIS A 66 4.93 0.02 -6.80
CA HIS A 66 3.86 -0.96 -6.86
C HIS A 66 2.49 -0.30 -6.81
N GLU A 67 1.45 -1.10 -6.98
CA GLU A 67 0.07 -0.65 -6.85
C GLU A 67 -0.23 -0.10 -5.46
N TRP A 68 -0.73 1.13 -5.46
CA TRP A 68 -1.22 1.82 -4.27
C TRP A 68 -2.74 1.76 -4.27
N GLN A 69 -3.30 1.25 -3.18
CA GLN A 69 -4.73 1.10 -2.98
C GLN A 69 -5.22 2.18 -2.03
N ARG A 70 -6.31 2.86 -2.40
CA ARG A 70 -6.95 3.85 -1.54
C ARG A 70 -7.62 3.15 -0.35
N ILE A 71 -7.42 3.71 0.84
CA ILE A 71 -7.99 3.24 2.10
C ILE A 71 -8.55 4.43 2.89
N ASP A 72 -9.22 4.17 4.00
CA ASP A 72 -9.65 5.23 4.91
C ASP A 72 -8.59 5.53 6.00
N LYS A 73 -8.82 6.61 6.77
CA LYS A 73 -7.92 7.04 7.85
C LYS A 73 -7.79 6.00 8.96
N LYS A 74 -8.86 5.26 9.25
CA LYS A 74 -8.91 4.27 10.31
C LYS A 74 -8.04 3.06 9.95
N GLU A 75 -8.19 2.54 8.74
CA GLU A 75 -7.34 1.48 8.19
C GLU A 75 -5.89 1.96 8.12
N PHE A 76 -5.63 3.18 7.68
CA PHE A 76 -4.27 3.74 7.64
C PHE A 76 -3.60 3.72 9.02
N LYS A 77 -4.31 4.20 10.06
CA LYS A 77 -3.78 4.20 11.43
C LYS A 77 -3.54 2.80 11.96
N SER A 78 -4.47 1.88 11.70
CA SER A 78 -4.33 0.47 12.09
C SER A 78 -3.10 -0.17 11.45
N LEU A 79 -2.92 -0.01 10.13
CA LEU A 79 -1.81 -0.60 9.39
C LEU A 79 -0.47 0.03 9.75
N ALA A 80 -0.43 1.32 10.08
CA ALA A 80 0.80 1.98 10.51
C ALA A 80 1.28 1.46 11.86
N THR A 81 0.35 1.17 12.78
CA THR A 81 0.68 0.52 14.06
C THR A 81 1.11 -0.93 13.82
N GLU A 82 0.41 -1.69 12.96
CA GLU A 82 0.73 -3.10 12.69
C GLU A 82 2.05 -3.29 11.93
N TRP A 83 2.32 -2.48 10.91
CA TRP A 83 3.45 -2.68 9.99
C TRP A 83 4.70 -1.91 10.39
N GLN A 84 4.55 -0.82 11.16
CA GLN A 84 5.64 0.12 11.44
C GLN A 84 5.68 0.59 12.89
N ASP A 85 4.93 -0.04 13.80
CA ASP A 85 4.91 0.23 15.23
C ASP A 85 4.67 1.71 15.58
N VAL A 86 3.88 2.41 14.76
CA VAL A 86 3.54 3.82 15.00
C VAL A 86 2.62 3.95 16.22
N ASP A 87 3.08 4.72 17.21
CA ASP A 87 2.27 5.20 18.32
C ASP A 87 1.59 6.54 17.99
N TRP A 88 0.27 6.58 18.15
CA TRP A 88 -0.57 7.74 17.86
C TRP A 88 -0.84 8.63 19.08
N SER A 89 -0.46 8.19 20.28
CA SER A 89 -0.86 8.81 21.55
C SER A 89 -0.31 10.25 21.72
N GLY A 90 0.87 10.53 21.18
CA GLY A 90 1.54 11.83 21.26
C GLY A 90 1.39 12.71 20.02
N GLU A 91 0.57 12.31 19.05
CA GLU A 91 0.44 13.03 17.78
C GLU A 91 -0.51 14.22 17.85
N ILE A 92 -0.38 15.14 16.89
CA ILE A 92 -1.26 16.32 16.76
C ILE A 92 -2.74 15.91 16.58
N PRO A 93 -3.71 16.78 16.92
CA PRO A 93 -5.14 16.46 16.88
C PRO A 93 -5.63 15.81 15.57
N PHE A 94 -5.04 16.19 14.44
CA PHE A 94 -5.33 15.59 13.15
C PHE A 94 -5.14 14.07 13.12
N TRP A 95 -4.09 13.56 13.77
CA TRP A 95 -3.72 12.15 13.79
C TRP A 95 -4.20 11.42 15.05
N SER A 96 -4.29 12.10 16.19
CA SER A 96 -4.72 11.48 17.44
C SER A 96 -6.23 11.19 17.49
N THR A 97 -7.05 11.94 16.74
CA THR A 97 -8.48 11.65 16.55
C THR A 97 -8.72 10.47 15.61
N GLU A 98 -9.85 9.76 15.78
CA GLU A 98 -10.29 8.72 14.82
C GLU A 98 -10.49 9.28 13.40
#